data_AF-A0A2V9KAT9-F1
#
_entry.id   AF-A0A2V9KAT9-F1
#
_cell.length_a   1.000
_cell.length_b   1.000
_cell.length_c   1.000
_cell.angle_alpha   90.00
_cell.angle_beta   90.00
_cell.angle_gamma   90.00
#
_symmetry.space_group_name_H-M   'P 1'
#
loop_
_entity.id
_entity.type
_entity.pdbx_description
1 polymer ?
#
loop_
_entity_poly.entity_id
_entity_poly.type
_entity_poly.pdbx_seq_one_letter_code
_entity_poly.pdbx_strand_id
1 'polypeptide(L)'
;GLIHGGTRSNVVPERAWAAVDVRVPRLSDRPWIKRQVYGLKPFHPGARIEVTGGINRPPMMRAMAAELFRRAQALGKGLGMDLREASTGGGSDGNFTAALGIPTLDGLGAVGEGAHALNEHVIIRELPRRMALLAALMATL
;
A
#
# COMPACT_ATOMS: atom_id res chain seq x y z
N GLY A 1 0.77 -13.96 1.93
CA GLY A 1 2.10 -14.36 2.42
C GLY A 1 2.53 -15.63 1.73
N LEU A 2 3.78 -16.00 1.86
CA LEU A 2 4.35 -17.22 1.27
C LEU A 2 4.96 -18.07 2.39
N ILE A 3 4.81 -19.39 2.32
CA ILE A 3 5.39 -20.32 3.31
C ILE A 3 5.92 -21.55 2.60
N HIS A 4 7.12 -21.97 2.98
CA HIS A 4 7.77 -23.17 2.47
C HIS A 4 8.56 -23.87 3.58
N GLY A 5 8.68 -25.18 3.50
CA GLY A 5 9.50 -25.98 4.41
C GLY A 5 9.48 -27.45 4.03
N GLY A 6 10.59 -28.13 4.29
CA GLY A 6 10.76 -29.54 3.96
C GLY A 6 11.04 -29.80 2.48
N THR A 7 11.50 -31.02 2.20
CA THR A 7 11.87 -31.48 0.86
C THR A 7 11.19 -32.80 0.50
N ARG A 8 10.83 -33.62 1.49
CA ARG A 8 10.18 -34.93 1.35
C ARG A 8 9.17 -35.15 2.49
N SER A 9 8.14 -35.95 2.24
CA SER A 9 7.05 -36.19 3.20
C SER A 9 7.44 -37.06 4.40
N ASN A 10 8.49 -37.87 4.28
CA ASN A 10 8.95 -38.81 5.31
C ASN A 10 10.24 -38.36 6.03
N VAL A 11 10.62 -37.09 5.90
CA VAL A 11 11.83 -36.52 6.51
C VAL A 11 11.44 -35.30 7.35
N VAL A 12 11.92 -35.24 8.60
CA VAL A 12 11.75 -34.05 9.44
C VAL A 12 12.49 -32.87 8.79
N PRO A 13 11.81 -31.75 8.46
CA PRO A 13 12.45 -30.62 7.81
C PRO A 13 13.54 -29.96 8.66
N GLU A 14 14.70 -29.71 8.06
CA GLU A 14 15.78 -28.93 8.69
C GLU A 14 15.53 -27.41 8.64
N ARG A 15 14.73 -26.94 7.67
CA ARG A 15 14.46 -25.52 7.44
C ARG A 15 13.03 -25.30 6.96
N ALA A 16 12.46 -24.20 7.43
CA ALA A 16 11.26 -23.58 6.90
C ALA A 16 11.49 -22.06 6.80
N TRP A 17 10.72 -21.40 5.94
CA TRP A 17 10.71 -19.95 5.83
C TRP A 17 9.31 -19.46 5.46
N ALA A 18 9.04 -18.21 5.82
CA ALA A 18 7.83 -17.52 5.43
C ALA A 18 8.14 -16.08 5.05
N ALA A 19 7.44 -15.56 4.04
CA ALA A 19 7.41 -14.15 3.70
C ALA A 19 6.06 -13.55 4.09
N VAL A 20 6.11 -12.51 4.90
CA VAL A 20 4.93 -11.79 5.41
C VAL A 20 4.98 -10.33 4.97
N ASP A 21 3.85 -9.83 4.48
CA ASP A 21 3.66 -8.40 4.23
C ASP A 21 3.15 -7.75 5.52
N VAL A 22 3.86 -6.73 6.01
CA VAL A 22 3.49 -6.03 7.24
C VAL A 22 3.22 -4.58 6.91
N ARG A 23 1.99 -4.13 7.20
CA ARG A 23 1.51 -2.79 6.89
C ARG A 23 1.50 -1.93 8.16
N VAL A 24 2.06 -0.74 8.05
CA VAL A 24 2.17 0.21 9.16
C VAL A 24 1.28 1.42 8.85
N PRO A 25 0.08 1.53 9.43
CA PRO A 25 -0.86 2.60 9.08
C PRO A 25 -0.42 3.96 9.61
N ARG A 26 0.27 3.99 10.77
CA ARG A 26 0.76 5.22 11.40
C ARG A 26 2.26 5.13 11.63
N LEU A 27 2.98 6.21 11.37
CA LEU A 27 4.41 6.30 11.65
C LEU A 27 4.74 5.95 13.11
N SER A 28 3.86 6.29 14.05
CA SER A 28 3.99 5.96 15.47
C SER A 28 3.98 4.46 15.79
N ASP A 29 3.35 3.63 14.95
CA ASP A 29 3.23 2.18 15.19
C ASP A 29 4.51 1.43 14.79
N ARG A 30 5.34 2.03 13.94
CA ARG A 30 6.55 1.43 13.39
C ARG A 30 7.49 0.85 14.46
N PRO A 31 7.85 1.56 15.56
CA PRO A 31 8.77 1.00 16.55
C PRO A 31 8.19 -0.20 17.27
N TRP A 32 6.88 -0.19 17.55
CA TRP A 32 6.18 -1.31 18.19
C TRP A 32 6.16 -2.54 17.27
N ILE A 33 5.73 -2.37 16.01
CA ILE A 33 5.69 -3.44 15.01
C ILE A 33 7.09 -4.05 14.79
N LYS A 34 8.11 -3.19 14.62
CA LYS A 34 9.50 -3.64 14.47
C LYS A 34 9.92 -4.50 15.66
N ARG A 35 9.64 -4.08 16.89
CA ARG A 35 9.99 -4.87 18.08
C ARG A 35 9.27 -6.23 18.11
N GLN A 36 8.00 -6.30 17.71
CA GLN A 36 7.27 -7.57 17.69
C GLN A 36 7.83 -8.53 16.63
N VAL A 37 8.09 -8.03 15.42
CA VAL A 37 8.56 -8.86 14.29
C VAL A 37 10.00 -9.33 14.48
N TYR A 38 10.92 -8.44 14.82
CA TYR A 38 12.32 -8.82 15.04
C TYR A 38 12.57 -9.48 16.40
N GLY A 39 11.61 -9.40 17.33
CA GLY A 39 11.67 -10.01 18.65
C GLY A 39 11.08 -11.43 18.73
N LEU A 40 10.69 -12.02 17.60
CA LEU A 40 10.14 -13.37 17.54
C LEU A 40 11.13 -14.39 18.12
N LYS A 41 10.60 -15.30 18.94
CA LYS A 41 11.37 -16.40 19.54
C LYS A 41 10.90 -17.74 19.01
N PRO A 42 11.81 -18.70 18.76
CA PRO A 42 11.43 -20.04 18.39
C PRO A 42 10.63 -20.69 19.53
N PHE A 43 9.58 -21.43 19.17
CA PHE A 43 8.85 -22.27 20.12
C PHE A 43 9.67 -23.51 20.52
N HIS A 44 10.36 -24.12 19.54
CA HIS A 44 11.21 -25.29 19.78
C HIS A 44 12.60 -24.86 20.28
N PRO A 45 13.12 -25.41 21.41
CA PRO A 45 14.39 -24.98 22.00
C PRO A 45 15.62 -25.15 21.08
N GLY A 46 15.61 -26.17 20.22
CA GLY A 46 16.68 -26.42 19.25
C GLY A 46 16.58 -25.63 17.95
N ALA A 47 15.54 -24.80 17.77
CA ALA A 47 15.35 -24.03 16.54
C ALA A 47 15.94 -22.61 16.68
N ARG A 48 16.28 -22.00 15.54
CA ARG A 48 16.69 -20.60 15.44
C ARG A 48 15.76 -19.88 14.47
N ILE A 49 15.37 -18.65 14.82
CA ILE A 49 14.66 -17.75 13.91
C ILE A 49 15.64 -16.68 13.45
N GLU A 50 15.68 -16.46 12.14
CA GLU A 50 16.32 -15.31 11.52
C GLU A 50 15.24 -14.49 10.82
N VAL A 51 15.16 -13.21 11.15
CA VAL A 51 14.20 -12.27 10.54
C VAL A 51 14.99 -11.25 9.73
N THR A 52 14.75 -11.23 8.43
CA THR A 52 15.37 -10.31 7.48
C THR A 52 14.29 -9.46 6.79
N GLY A 53 14.73 -8.47 6.01
CA GLY A 53 13.85 -7.50 5.36
C GLY A 53 13.77 -6.17 6.12
N GLY A 54 12.71 -5.42 5.87
CA GLY A 54 12.53 -4.09 6.42
C GLY A 54 11.35 -3.36 5.78
N ILE A 55 11.28 -2.06 6.02
CA ILE A 55 10.24 -1.22 5.42
C ILE A 55 10.63 -0.91 3.99
N ASN A 56 9.85 -1.46 3.05
CA ASN A 56 10.02 -1.18 1.63
C ASN A 56 9.37 0.15 1.21
N ARG A 57 8.16 0.43 1.71
CA ARG A 57 7.43 1.69 1.45
C ARG A 57 7.04 2.37 2.77
N PRO A 58 7.42 3.63 3.01
CA PRO A 58 6.98 4.37 4.18
C PRO A 58 5.45 4.60 4.17
N PRO A 59 4.81 4.80 5.33
CA PRO A 59 3.40 5.19 5.38
C PRO A 59 3.14 6.53 4.68
N MET A 60 2.13 6.59 3.81
CA MET A 60 1.67 7.85 3.22
C MET A 60 0.64 8.50 4.16
N MET A 61 1.07 9.53 4.89
CA MET A 61 0.21 10.21 5.85
C MET A 61 -0.86 11.05 5.12
N ARG A 62 -2.11 11.02 5.62
CA ARG A 62 -3.22 11.83 5.05
C ARG A 62 -2.86 13.31 4.88
N ALA A 63 -2.09 13.87 5.81
CA ALA A 63 -1.63 15.26 5.75
C ALA A 63 -0.89 15.61 4.44
N MET A 64 -0.22 14.64 3.81
CA MET A 64 0.48 14.83 2.54
C MET A 64 -0.46 14.95 1.34
N ALA A 65 -1.67 14.41 1.43
CA ALA A 65 -2.67 14.43 0.35
C ALA A 65 -3.81 15.42 0.59
N ALA A 66 -4.07 15.83 1.84
CA ALA A 66 -5.32 16.49 2.23
C ALA A 66 -5.61 17.80 1.49
N GLU A 67 -4.60 18.62 1.17
CA GLU A 67 -4.82 19.84 0.40
C GLU A 67 -5.09 19.55 -1.08
N LEU A 68 -4.26 18.72 -1.70
CA LEU A 68 -4.44 18.30 -3.10
C LEU A 68 -5.79 17.60 -3.30
N PHE A 69 -6.21 16.77 -2.34
CA PHE A 69 -7.50 16.11 -2.37
C PHE A 69 -8.66 17.11 -2.29
N ARG A 70 -8.57 18.14 -1.44
CA ARG A 70 -9.60 19.21 -1.39
C ARG A 70 -9.73 19.93 -2.74
N ARG A 71 -8.61 20.21 -3.42
CA ARG A 71 -8.61 20.79 -4.77
C ARG A 71 -9.25 19.84 -5.78
N ALA A 72 -8.84 18.57 -5.78
CA ALA A 72 -9.43 17.54 -6.63
C ALA A 72 -10.94 17.41 -6.41
N GLN A 73 -11.40 17.44 -5.16
CA GLN A 73 -12.83 17.37 -4.81
C GLN A 73 -13.59 18.58 -5.34
N ALA A 74 -13.05 19.79 -5.24
CA ALA A 74 -13.68 20.99 -5.78
C ALA A 74 -13.82 20.93 -7.31
N LEU A 75 -12.75 20.55 -8.02
CA LEU A 75 -12.77 20.35 -9.47
C LEU A 75 -13.72 19.22 -9.88
N GLY A 76 -13.67 18.10 -9.15
CA GLY A 76 -14.53 16.94 -9.37
C GLY A 76 -16.01 17.30 -9.27
N LYS A 77 -16.42 18.13 -8.30
CA LYS A 77 -17.81 18.63 -8.22
C LYS A 77 -18.24 19.36 -9.49
N GLY A 78 -17.37 20.20 -10.06
CA GLY A 78 -17.62 20.89 -11.33
C GLY A 78 -17.78 19.93 -12.52
N LEU A 79 -17.18 18.73 -12.43
CA LEU A 79 -17.29 17.64 -13.41
C LEU A 79 -18.42 16.63 -13.06
N GLY A 80 -19.28 16.95 -12.09
CA GLY A 80 -20.35 16.06 -11.63
C GLY A 80 -19.85 14.78 -10.95
N MET A 81 -18.68 14.82 -10.30
CA MET A 81 -18.06 13.70 -9.59
C MET A 81 -18.16 13.89 -8.06
N ASP A 82 -18.58 12.83 -7.34
CA ASP A 82 -18.48 12.75 -5.87
C ASP A 82 -17.20 12.02 -5.47
N LEU A 83 -16.10 12.76 -5.30
CA LEU A 83 -14.82 12.19 -4.90
C LEU A 83 -14.76 11.98 -3.38
N ARG A 84 -14.38 10.77 -2.98
CA ARG A 84 -14.22 10.37 -1.57
C ARG A 84 -12.79 9.96 -1.30
N GLU A 85 -12.32 10.25 -0.09
CA GLU A 85 -11.05 9.71 0.40
C GLU A 85 -11.19 8.22 0.65
N ALA A 86 -10.13 7.47 0.34
CA ALA A 86 -10.01 6.07 0.70
C ALA A 86 -8.61 5.83 1.26
N SER A 87 -8.53 5.13 2.39
CA SER A 87 -7.29 4.47 2.77
C SER A 87 -7.30 3.09 2.15
N THR A 88 -6.33 2.81 1.30
CA THR A 88 -6.11 1.43 0.82
C THR A 88 -5.07 0.76 1.70
N GLY A 89 -5.00 -0.57 1.61
CA GLY A 89 -3.89 -1.29 2.23
C GLY A 89 -2.63 -1.35 1.33
N GLY A 90 -2.75 -0.94 0.06
CA GLY A 90 -1.63 -0.96 -0.89
C GLY A 90 -0.63 0.17 -0.65
N GLY A 91 0.50 0.10 -1.35
CA GLY A 91 1.43 1.21 -1.47
C GLY A 91 1.72 1.50 -2.94
N SER A 92 2.03 2.75 -3.23
CA SER A 92 2.44 3.25 -4.55
C SER A 92 3.74 4.03 -4.43
N ASP A 93 4.27 4.51 -5.54
CA ASP A 93 5.46 5.38 -5.54
C ASP A 93 5.20 6.72 -4.85
N GLY A 94 3.92 7.12 -4.71
CA GLY A 94 3.52 8.26 -3.91
C GLY A 94 3.89 8.14 -2.42
N ASN A 95 4.08 6.91 -1.90
CA ASN A 95 4.59 6.71 -0.54
C ASN A 95 5.98 7.32 -0.35
N PHE A 96 6.83 7.31 -1.38
CA PHE A 96 8.19 7.85 -1.28
C PHE A 96 8.19 9.37 -1.30
N THR A 97 7.48 9.98 -2.25
CA THR A 97 7.38 11.45 -2.34
C THR A 97 6.72 12.03 -1.09
N ALA A 98 5.66 11.39 -0.60
CA ALA A 98 5.02 11.76 0.67
C ALA A 98 5.98 11.67 1.86
N ALA A 99 6.84 10.64 1.91
CA ALA A 99 7.84 10.49 2.97
C ALA A 99 8.95 11.55 2.91
N LEU A 100 9.21 12.13 1.73
CA LEU A 100 10.11 13.27 1.55
C LEU A 100 9.46 14.61 1.92
N GLY A 101 8.21 14.60 2.39
CA GLY A 101 7.46 15.82 2.74
C GLY A 101 6.87 16.55 1.53
N ILE A 102 6.87 15.92 0.36
CA ILE A 102 6.30 16.50 -0.87
C ILE A 102 4.79 16.22 -0.88
N PRO A 103 3.92 17.24 -0.96
CA PRO A 103 2.49 17.04 -1.13
C PRO A 103 2.21 16.09 -2.30
N THR A 104 1.50 15.00 -2.02
CA THR A 104 1.29 13.92 -2.99
C THR A 104 -0.16 13.46 -2.91
N LEU A 105 -0.82 13.40 -4.07
CA LEU A 105 -2.15 12.82 -4.22
C LEU A 105 -2.05 11.57 -5.09
N ASP A 106 -2.55 10.45 -4.58
CA ASP A 106 -2.58 9.17 -5.27
C ASP A 106 -4.04 8.76 -5.59
N GLY A 107 -4.23 7.69 -6.38
CA GLY A 107 -5.56 7.18 -6.74
C GLY A 107 -6.25 7.97 -7.86
N LEU A 108 -5.47 8.68 -8.69
CA LEU A 108 -5.95 9.44 -9.84
C LEU A 108 -6.07 8.59 -11.13
N GLY A 109 -5.78 7.28 -11.04
CA GLY A 109 -5.85 6.35 -12.16
C GLY A 109 -7.27 6.00 -12.63
N ALA A 110 -7.36 4.98 -13.49
CA ALA A 110 -8.61 4.46 -14.01
C ALA A 110 -9.54 3.94 -12.92
N VAL A 111 -10.86 4.01 -13.16
CA VAL A 111 -11.85 3.36 -12.30
C VAL A 111 -11.97 1.90 -12.74
N GLY A 112 -11.95 0.99 -11.78
CA GLY A 112 -11.98 -0.45 -12.01
C GLY A 112 -11.96 -1.21 -10.70
N GLU A 113 -11.89 -2.53 -10.78
CA GLU A 113 -11.76 -3.41 -9.62
C GLU A 113 -10.82 -4.58 -9.92
N GLY A 114 -10.51 -5.37 -8.89
CA GLY A 114 -9.75 -6.60 -9.04
C GLY A 114 -8.27 -6.40 -9.36
N ALA A 115 -7.68 -5.25 -9.04
CA ALA A 115 -6.24 -5.04 -9.23
C ALA A 115 -5.44 -6.19 -8.58
N HIS A 116 -4.54 -6.82 -9.35
CA HIS A 116 -3.78 -8.01 -8.96
C HIS A 116 -4.63 -9.30 -8.78
N ALA A 117 -5.79 -9.39 -9.43
CA ALA A 117 -6.66 -10.56 -9.39
C ALA A 117 -7.17 -10.95 -10.78
N LEU A 118 -7.70 -12.16 -10.93
CA LEU A 118 -8.20 -12.66 -12.22
C LEU A 118 -9.35 -11.82 -12.80
N ASN A 119 -10.09 -11.11 -11.94
CA ASN A 119 -11.17 -10.21 -12.32
C ASN A 119 -10.73 -8.75 -12.47
N GLU A 120 -9.42 -8.50 -12.68
CA GLU A 120 -8.89 -7.17 -12.95
C GLU A 120 -9.54 -6.58 -14.21
N HIS A 121 -10.15 -5.41 -14.07
CA HIS A 121 -10.78 -4.71 -15.18
C HIS A 121 -10.86 -3.21 -14.93
N VAL A 122 -11.09 -2.45 -16.01
CA VAL A 122 -11.36 -1.01 -15.97
C VAL A 122 -12.74 -0.71 -16.56
N ILE A 123 -13.40 0.31 -16.02
CA ILE A 123 -14.69 0.80 -16.50
C ILE A 123 -14.43 1.86 -17.58
N ILE A 124 -14.47 1.46 -18.86
CA ILE A 124 -14.12 2.31 -20.01
C ILE A 124 -14.87 3.65 -19.99
N ARG A 125 -16.17 3.63 -19.66
CA ARG A 125 -17.00 4.85 -19.62
C ARG A 125 -16.55 5.90 -18.60
N GLU A 126 -15.75 5.53 -17.60
CA GLU A 126 -15.23 6.46 -16.60
C GLU A 126 -13.91 7.13 -17.02
N LEU A 127 -13.23 6.60 -18.04
CA LEU A 127 -11.92 7.12 -18.47
C LEU A 127 -11.97 8.61 -18.86
N PRO A 128 -12.95 9.10 -19.65
CA PRO A 128 -13.02 10.52 -19.99
C PRO A 128 -13.16 11.43 -18.77
N ARG A 129 -13.95 11.02 -17.76
CA ARG A 129 -14.15 11.79 -16.53
C ARG A 129 -12.87 11.85 -15.69
N ARG A 130 -12.15 10.73 -15.56
CA ARG A 130 -10.86 10.67 -14.87
C ARG A 130 -9.79 11.52 -15.57
N MET A 131 -9.73 11.47 -16.91
CA MET A 131 -8.83 12.32 -17.69
C MET A 131 -9.14 13.81 -17.52
N ALA A 132 -10.42 14.19 -17.55
CA ALA A 132 -10.83 15.58 -17.33
C ALA A 132 -10.41 16.09 -15.94
N LEU A 133 -10.59 15.29 -14.89
CA LEU A 133 -10.15 15.63 -13.54
C LEU A 133 -8.62 15.82 -13.47
N LEU A 134 -7.86 14.89 -14.05
CA LEU A 134 -6.39 14.96 -14.07
C LEU A 134 -5.91 16.20 -14.82
N ALA A 135 -6.48 16.49 -15.98
CA ALA A 135 -6.16 17.68 -16.78
C ALA A 135 -6.48 18.97 -16.01
N ALA A 136 -7.64 19.04 -15.35
CA ALA A 136 -8.03 20.19 -14.55
C ALA A 136 -7.09 20.41 -13.34
N LEU A 137 -6.65 19.34 -12.68
CA LEU A 137 -5.64 19.42 -11.63
C LEU A 137 -4.33 19.98 -12.16
N MET A 138 -3.80 19.41 -13.25
CA MET A 138 -2.54 19.88 -13.85
C MET A 138 -2.60 21.35 -14.30
N ALA A 139 -3.77 21.82 -14.74
CA ALA A 139 -3.96 23.21 -15.17
C ALA A 139 -4.06 24.22 -14.00
N THR A 140 -4.17 23.75 -12.74
CA THR A 140 -4.48 24.61 -11.58
C THR A 140 -3.54 24.40 -10.37
N LEU A 141 -2.48 23.63 -10.56
CA LEU A 141 -1.39 23.41 -9.59
C LEU A 141 -0.17 24.24 -9.97
#